data_AF-A0A954CL78-F1
#
_entry.id   AF-A0A954CL78-F1
#
_cell.length_a   1.000
_cell.length_b   1.000
_cell.length_c   1.000
_cell.angle_alpha   90.00
_cell.angle_beta   90.00
_cell.angle_gamma   90.00
#
_symmetry.space_group_name_H-M   'P 1'
#
loop_
_entity.id
_entity.type
_entity.pdbx_description
1 polymer ?
#
loop_
_entity_poly.entity_id
_entity_poly.type
_entity_poly.pdbx_seq_one_letter_code
_entity_poly.pdbx_strand_id
1 'polypeptide(L)'
;MKALLIALFACTLCACSSGPTTDDRLDPMPLGQATRSIEEVVSYYAFSAKEMHVEFKRDGSADLRWQDQVHDKHNRMSWVPRKQTVRKSDSVSGISRDKHGFKVVLTGQGEESAFIAENEARAQQLRRALRSLIDHLAKAAPTS
;
A
#
# COMPACT_ATOMS: atom_id res chain seq x y z
N MET A 1 -45.90 -14.29 55.94
CA MET A 1 -46.24 -13.66 54.64
C MET A 1 -45.04 -13.88 53.72
N LYS A 2 -45.09 -14.96 52.94
CA LYS A 2 -45.18 -15.01 51.47
C LYS A 2 -43.86 -14.66 50.75
N ALA A 3 -43.29 -15.71 50.15
CA ALA A 3 -42.14 -15.75 49.26
C ALA A 3 -42.45 -15.14 47.88
N LEU A 4 -41.39 -14.85 47.11
CA LEU A 4 -41.29 -15.37 45.75
C LEU A 4 -39.82 -15.38 45.27
N LEU A 5 -39.38 -16.58 44.88
CA LEU A 5 -38.15 -16.93 44.16
C LEU A 5 -38.49 -17.13 42.68
N ILE A 6 -37.74 -16.54 41.75
CA ILE A 6 -37.56 -16.97 40.34
C ILE A 6 -36.20 -16.38 39.88
N ALA A 7 -35.07 -17.09 39.83
CA ALA A 7 -34.62 -18.14 38.90
C ALA A 7 -34.66 -17.73 37.42
N LEU A 8 -33.50 -17.52 36.77
CA LEU A 8 -33.02 -18.38 35.67
C LEU A 8 -31.82 -17.79 34.93
N PHE A 9 -30.81 -18.64 34.86
CA PHE A 9 -29.62 -18.57 34.04
C PHE A 9 -29.99 -18.94 32.60
N ALA A 10 -29.69 -18.09 31.63
CA ALA A 10 -29.64 -18.46 30.21
C ALA A 10 -28.69 -17.52 29.46
N CYS A 11 -27.45 -17.96 29.31
CA CYS A 11 -26.66 -17.63 28.13
C CYS A 11 -27.42 -18.16 26.92
N THR A 12 -27.88 -17.29 26.02
CA THR A 12 -27.99 -17.64 24.60
C THR A 12 -28.12 -16.39 23.73
N LEU A 13 -27.13 -16.28 22.83
CA LEU A 13 -27.26 -15.79 21.47
C LEU A 13 -27.44 -14.27 21.28
N CYS A 14 -26.27 -13.63 21.15
CA CYS A 14 -25.92 -12.83 19.97
C CYS A 14 -27.07 -12.60 18.98
N ALA A 15 -27.67 -11.42 19.07
CA ALA A 15 -28.36 -10.78 17.96
C ALA A 15 -28.03 -9.28 18.00
N CYS A 16 -26.73 -8.97 18.07
CA CYS A 16 -26.25 -7.71 17.51
C CYS A 16 -26.46 -7.85 16.00
N SER A 17 -27.35 -7.02 15.48
CA SER A 17 -27.65 -6.84 14.07
C SER A 17 -26.37 -6.54 13.27
N SER A 18 -25.60 -7.58 12.95
CA SER A 18 -24.74 -7.60 11.79
C SER A 18 -25.68 -7.86 10.62
N GLY A 19 -26.21 -6.77 10.04
CA GLY A 19 -26.55 -6.85 8.62
C GLY A 19 -25.31 -7.38 7.90
N PRO A 20 -25.43 -8.30 6.94
CA PRO A 20 -24.28 -8.61 6.10
C PRO A 20 -23.86 -7.29 5.46
N THR A 21 -22.72 -6.74 5.87
CA THR A 21 -21.95 -5.86 5.01
C THR A 21 -21.55 -6.73 3.84
N THR A 22 -22.45 -6.78 2.86
CA THR A 22 -22.13 -7.12 1.49
C THR A 22 -20.86 -6.38 1.12
N ASP A 23 -19.91 -7.14 0.61
CA ASP A 23 -18.70 -6.71 -0.07
C ASP A 23 -17.48 -6.26 0.75
N ASP A 24 -17.13 -7.02 1.80
CA ASP A 24 -15.69 -7.27 2.12
C ASP A 24 -15.18 -8.58 1.50
N ARG A 25 -15.96 -9.18 0.59
CA ARG A 25 -15.39 -10.01 -0.45
C ARG A 25 -14.82 -9.05 -1.48
N LEU A 26 -13.55 -8.69 -1.32
CA LEU A 26 -12.75 -8.27 -2.45
C LEU A 26 -12.79 -9.43 -3.45
N ASP A 27 -13.79 -9.43 -4.33
CA ASP A 27 -13.75 -10.21 -5.55
C ASP A 27 -12.38 -9.97 -6.17
N PRO A 28 -11.67 -11.03 -6.63
CA PRO A 28 -10.37 -10.85 -7.24
C PRO A 28 -10.53 -9.89 -8.41
N MET A 29 -10.13 -8.64 -8.18
CA MET A 29 -10.24 -7.58 -9.17
C MET A 29 -9.49 -8.06 -10.41
N PRO A 30 -10.08 -7.97 -11.62
CA PRO A 30 -9.37 -8.31 -12.84
C PRO A 30 -8.04 -7.58 -12.86
N LEU A 31 -6.95 -8.28 -13.23
CA LEU A 31 -5.57 -7.75 -13.14
C LEU A 31 -5.43 -6.33 -13.72
N GLY A 32 -6.18 -6.02 -14.80
CA GLY A 32 -6.19 -4.69 -15.40
C GLY A 32 -6.78 -3.56 -14.53
N GLN A 33 -7.73 -3.86 -13.64
CA GLN A 33 -8.31 -2.90 -12.70
C GLN A 33 -7.44 -2.73 -11.44
N ALA A 34 -6.80 -3.81 -10.98
CA ALA A 34 -5.79 -3.77 -9.93
C ALA A 34 -4.55 -2.94 -10.36
N THR A 35 -4.15 -3.05 -11.63
CA THR A 35 -3.03 -2.30 -12.22
C THR A 35 -3.30 -0.79 -12.19
N ARG A 36 -4.47 -0.34 -12.68
CA ARG A 36 -4.83 1.09 -12.68
C ARG A 36 -4.93 1.69 -11.28
N SER A 37 -5.51 0.95 -10.33
CA SER A 37 -5.67 1.43 -8.95
C SER A 37 -4.33 1.65 -8.24
N ILE A 38 -3.31 0.87 -8.57
CA ILE A 38 -1.97 1.01 -7.98
C ILE A 38 -1.16 2.08 -8.71
N GLU A 39 -1.24 2.16 -10.04
CA GLU A 39 -0.60 3.24 -10.82
C GLU A 39 -1.12 4.62 -10.43
N GLU A 40 -2.42 4.76 -10.24
CA GLU A 40 -3.08 5.99 -9.83
C GLU A 40 -2.66 6.39 -8.41
N VAL A 41 -2.53 5.44 -7.49
CA VAL A 41 -2.11 5.74 -6.13
C VAL A 41 -0.60 6.08 -6.09
N VAL A 42 0.30 5.28 -6.66
CA VAL A 42 1.73 5.59 -6.49
C VAL A 42 2.17 6.83 -7.30
N SER A 43 1.61 7.06 -8.51
CA SER A 43 1.91 8.26 -9.32
C SER A 43 1.44 9.57 -8.70
N TYR A 44 0.36 9.55 -7.91
CA TYR A 44 -0.30 10.76 -7.45
C TYR A 44 0.19 11.24 -6.08
N TYR A 45 0.88 10.40 -5.32
CA TYR A 45 1.24 10.68 -3.92
C TYR A 45 2.74 10.94 -3.67
N ALA A 46 3.63 10.71 -4.64
CA ALA A 46 5.06 11.01 -4.52
C ALA A 46 5.42 12.26 -5.34
N PHE A 47 5.94 13.30 -4.68
CA PHE A 47 6.38 14.55 -5.32
C PHE A 47 7.64 14.34 -6.18
N SER A 48 8.55 13.46 -5.74
CA SER A 48 9.79 13.18 -6.48
C SER A 48 9.59 12.31 -7.71
N ALA A 49 8.44 11.66 -7.86
CA ALA A 49 8.19 10.66 -8.89
C ALA A 49 7.11 11.14 -9.87
N LYS A 50 7.46 11.21 -11.16
CA LYS A 50 6.52 11.49 -12.25
C LYS A 50 6.26 10.22 -13.07
N GLU A 51 5.03 10.06 -13.57
CA GLU A 51 4.65 9.01 -14.53
C GLU A 51 5.00 7.59 -14.04
N MET A 52 4.42 7.19 -12.90
CA MET A 52 4.69 5.86 -12.34
C MET A 52 3.82 4.79 -12.99
N HIS A 53 4.50 3.78 -13.54
CA HIS A 53 3.91 2.62 -14.18
C HIS A 53 4.20 1.36 -13.37
N VAL A 54 3.18 0.51 -13.19
CA VAL A 54 3.27 -0.74 -12.43
C VAL A 54 2.99 -1.90 -13.36
N GLU A 55 3.97 -2.78 -13.52
CA GLU A 55 3.84 -3.96 -14.38
C GLU A 55 3.90 -5.23 -13.53
N PHE A 56 2.77 -5.91 -13.37
CA PHE A 56 2.71 -7.21 -12.71
C PHE A 56 3.33 -8.30 -13.56
N LYS A 57 4.21 -9.09 -12.94
CA LYS A 57 4.87 -10.23 -13.57
C LYS A 57 4.19 -11.54 -13.17
N ARG A 58 4.35 -12.53 -14.04
CA ARG A 58 3.84 -13.89 -13.82
C ARG A 58 4.48 -14.60 -12.64
N ASP A 59 5.66 -14.18 -12.22
CA ASP A 59 6.39 -14.71 -11.06
C ASP A 59 5.87 -14.17 -9.71
N GLY A 60 4.80 -13.38 -9.72
CA GLY A 60 4.21 -12.80 -8.51
C GLY A 60 4.98 -11.59 -7.97
N SER A 61 5.82 -10.95 -8.82
CA SER A 61 6.44 -9.66 -8.54
C SER A 61 5.77 -8.53 -9.35
N ALA A 62 6.12 -7.27 -9.05
CA ALA A 62 5.70 -6.11 -9.84
C ALA A 62 6.88 -5.18 -10.12
N ASP A 63 7.04 -4.72 -11.36
CA ASP A 63 8.01 -3.69 -11.70
C ASP A 63 7.38 -2.31 -11.54
N LEU A 64 7.92 -1.50 -10.63
CA LEU A 64 7.65 -0.06 -10.55
C LEU A 64 8.63 0.66 -11.47
N ARG A 65 8.13 1.50 -12.36
CA ARG A 65 8.92 2.41 -13.20
C ARG A 65 8.43 3.83 -12.98
N TRP A 66 9.32 4.78 -12.76
CA TRP A 66 8.97 6.20 -12.59
C TRP A 66 10.13 7.10 -13.05
N GLN A 67 9.93 8.41 -13.03
CA GLN A 67 11.01 9.38 -13.25
C GLN A 67 11.26 10.19 -11.99
N ASP A 68 12.50 10.19 -11.50
CA ASP A 68 12.93 11.01 -10.37
C ASP A 68 13.32 12.42 -10.83
N GLN A 69 12.91 13.42 -10.06
CA GLN A 69 13.46 14.77 -10.20
C GLN A 69 14.84 14.85 -9.52
N VAL A 70 15.88 15.12 -10.31
CA VAL A 70 17.26 15.27 -9.82
C VAL A 70 17.80 16.65 -10.23
N HIS A 71 18.43 17.34 -9.29
CA HIS A 71 19.12 18.60 -9.54
C HIS A 71 20.62 18.34 -9.72
N ASP A 72 21.22 18.90 -10.78
CA ASP A 72 22.67 18.89 -10.94
C ASP A 72 23.37 19.91 -10.03
N LYS A 73 24.72 19.94 -10.06
CA LYS A 73 25.52 20.89 -9.26
C LYS A 73 25.27 22.38 -9.60
N HIS A 74 24.64 22.67 -10.74
CA HIS A 74 24.24 24.01 -11.17
C HIS A 74 22.75 24.27 -10.94
N ASN A 75 22.10 23.42 -10.15
CA ASN A 75 20.67 23.47 -9.84
C ASN A 75 19.77 23.34 -11.08
N ARG A 76 20.27 22.72 -12.16
CA ARG A 76 19.44 22.37 -13.32
C ARG A 76 18.66 21.11 -12.99
N MET A 77 17.35 21.21 -13.11
CA MET A 77 16.43 20.10 -12.90
C MET A 77 16.43 19.17 -14.12
N SER A 78 16.53 17.87 -13.87
CA SER A 78 16.44 16.80 -14.87
C SER A 78 15.56 15.67 -14.36
N TRP A 79 14.87 14.98 -15.28
CA TRP A 79 14.07 13.80 -14.98
C TRP A 79 14.87 12.55 -15.34
N VAL A 80 15.09 11.68 -14.35
CA VAL A 80 15.90 10.46 -14.52
C VAL A 80 15.00 9.25 -14.38
N PRO A 81 14.93 8.35 -15.37
CA PRO A 81 14.13 7.14 -15.27
C PRO A 81 14.68 6.21 -14.18
N ARG A 82 13.77 5.65 -13.40
CA ARG A 82 14.00 4.70 -12.31
C ARG A 82 13.16 3.46 -12.52
N LYS A 83 13.66 2.35 -11.99
CA LYS A 83 12.99 1.06 -11.98
C LYS A 83 13.31 0.32 -10.69
N GLN A 84 12.30 -0.26 -10.04
CA GLN A 84 12.48 -1.18 -8.93
C GLN A 84 11.53 -2.36 -9.07
N THR A 85 12.03 -3.58 -8.85
CA THR A 85 11.17 -4.78 -8.80
C THR A 85 10.71 -4.97 -7.36
N VAL A 86 9.40 -5.01 -7.15
CA VAL A 86 8.75 -5.24 -5.86
C VAL A 86 8.35 -6.69 -5.73
N ARG A 87 8.68 -7.27 -4.59
CA ARG A 87 8.40 -8.66 -4.25
C ARG A 87 7.63 -8.73 -2.93
N LYS A 88 6.99 -9.88 -2.69
CA LYS A 88 6.30 -10.16 -1.41
C LYS A 88 7.19 -10.10 -0.17
N SER A 89 8.51 -10.22 -0.33
CA SER A 89 9.50 -10.15 0.75
C SER A 89 9.98 -8.74 1.05
N ASP A 90 9.61 -7.76 0.22
CA ASP A 90 10.08 -6.40 0.35
C ASP A 90 9.37 -5.69 1.51
N SER A 91 9.92 -4.57 1.94
CA SER A 91 9.40 -3.83 3.08
C SER A 91 9.37 -2.33 2.82
N VAL A 92 8.41 -1.66 3.47
CA VAL A 92 8.27 -0.21 3.43
C VAL A 92 8.59 0.33 4.81
N SER A 93 9.51 1.27 4.87
CA SER A 93 9.95 1.90 6.11
C SER A 93 8.84 2.71 6.78
N GLY A 94 9.14 3.21 8.00
CA GLY A 94 8.40 4.33 8.57
C GLY A 94 8.55 5.60 7.72
N ILE A 95 7.78 6.63 8.06
CA ILE A 95 7.90 7.95 7.45
C ILE A 95 8.99 8.70 8.22
N SER A 96 9.96 9.24 7.50
CA SER A 96 10.99 10.12 8.05
C SER A 96 10.89 11.49 7.39
N ARG A 97 11.25 12.56 8.11
CA ARG A 97 11.29 13.91 7.53
C ARG A 97 12.73 14.25 7.17
N ASP A 98 12.92 14.84 5.99
CA ASP A 98 14.20 15.41 5.58
C ASP A 98 14.01 16.84 5.04
N LYS A 99 15.08 17.42 4.47
CA LYS A 99 15.08 18.79 3.94
C LYS A 99 14.23 18.96 2.67
N HIS A 100 13.85 17.87 2.02
CA HIS A 100 13.08 17.84 0.78
C HIS A 100 11.61 17.48 1.01
N GLY A 101 11.27 16.88 2.15
CA GLY A 101 9.89 16.60 2.52
C GLY A 101 9.76 15.41 3.47
N PHE A 102 8.73 14.61 3.25
CA PHE A 102 8.45 13.40 4.02
C PHE A 102 8.81 12.18 3.18
N LYS A 103 9.85 11.47 3.61
CA LYS A 103 10.45 10.33 2.93
C LYS A 103 9.85 9.00 3.36
N VAL A 104 9.50 8.18 2.38
CA VAL A 104 9.10 6.78 2.50
C VAL A 104 10.10 5.93 1.71
N VAL A 105 10.66 4.88 2.30
CA VAL A 105 11.65 4.01 1.64
C VAL A 105 11.04 2.65 1.37
N LEU A 106 11.22 2.16 0.15
CA LEU A 106 10.94 0.78 -0.25
C LEU A 106 12.27 0.03 -0.36
N THR A 107 12.46 -0.97 0.49
CA THR A 107 13.66 -1.80 0.56
C THR A 107 13.34 -3.20 0.04
N GLY A 108 14.07 -3.64 -0.99
CA GLY A 108 13.88 -4.93 -1.64
C GLY A 108 15.16 -5.41 -2.33
N GLN A 109 15.49 -6.70 -2.18
CA GLN A 109 16.69 -7.33 -2.76
C GLN A 109 18.04 -6.62 -2.50
N GLY A 110 18.17 -5.90 -1.39
CA GLY A 110 19.39 -5.13 -1.08
C GLY A 110 19.45 -3.76 -1.76
N GLU A 111 18.38 -3.36 -2.46
CA GLU A 111 18.20 -2.02 -3.02
C GLU A 111 17.19 -1.22 -2.20
N GLU A 112 17.41 0.08 -2.10
CA GLU A 112 16.50 1.03 -1.48
C GLU A 112 16.07 2.08 -2.51
N SER A 113 14.75 2.31 -2.61
CA SER A 113 14.19 3.44 -3.35
C SER A 113 13.47 4.38 -2.40
N ALA A 114 13.87 5.64 -2.40
CA ALA A 114 13.29 6.68 -1.56
C ALA A 114 12.28 7.50 -2.37
N PHE A 115 11.09 7.66 -1.81
CA PHE A 115 10.05 8.51 -2.35
C PHE A 115 9.83 9.70 -1.41
N ILE A 116 9.79 10.90 -1.97
CA ILE A 116 9.56 12.13 -1.20
C ILE A 116 8.13 12.61 -1.45
N ALA A 117 7.38 12.81 -0.38
CA ALA A 117 6.06 13.43 -0.41
C ALA A 117 6.12 14.85 0.18
N GLU A 118 5.25 15.72 -0.33
CA GLU A 118 5.18 17.14 0.07
C GLU A 118 4.81 17.32 1.54
N ASN A 119 3.95 16.44 2.07
CA ASN A 119 3.48 16.50 3.45
C ASN A 119 3.27 15.11 4.06
N GLU A 120 3.09 15.06 5.38
CA GLU A 120 2.97 13.81 6.12
C GLU A 120 1.77 12.97 5.69
N ALA A 121 0.61 13.61 5.44
CA ALA A 121 -0.60 12.91 5.01
C ALA A 121 -0.39 12.18 3.67
N ARG A 122 0.29 12.84 2.72
CA ARG A 122 0.67 12.24 1.43
C ARG A 122 1.68 11.11 1.61
N ALA A 123 2.68 11.28 2.48
CA ALA A 123 3.60 10.20 2.82
C ALA A 123 2.90 8.99 3.45
N GLN A 124 1.90 9.22 4.31
CA GLN A 124 1.08 8.15 4.90
C GLN A 124 0.26 7.42 3.84
N GLN A 125 -0.35 8.14 2.89
CA GLN A 125 -1.07 7.55 1.76
C GLN A 125 -0.14 6.72 0.87
N LEU A 126 1.03 7.26 0.51
CA LEU A 126 2.03 6.56 -0.28
C LEU A 126 2.53 5.28 0.44
N ARG A 127 2.85 5.38 1.73
CA ARG A 127 3.27 4.22 2.53
C ARG A 127 2.21 3.13 2.56
N ARG A 128 0.93 3.50 2.74
CA ARG A 128 -0.19 2.55 2.71
C ARG A 128 -0.33 1.89 1.34
N ALA A 129 -0.15 2.65 0.26
CA ALA A 129 -0.21 2.14 -1.10
C ALA A 129 0.87 1.10 -1.39
N LEU A 130 2.14 1.43 -1.09
CA LEU A 130 3.26 0.53 -1.27
C LEU A 130 3.11 -0.75 -0.44
N ARG A 131 2.61 -0.61 0.80
CA ARG A 131 2.34 -1.77 1.66
C ARG A 131 1.20 -2.63 1.10
N SER A 132 0.13 -2.01 0.63
CA SER A 132 -0.99 -2.71 0.00
C SER A 132 -0.55 -3.47 -1.25
N LEU A 133 0.37 -2.91 -2.05
CA LEU A 133 0.97 -3.61 -3.19
C LEU A 133 1.72 -4.86 -2.73
N ILE A 134 2.62 -4.76 -1.75
CA ILE A 134 3.38 -5.90 -1.21
C ILE A 134 2.44 -6.97 -0.65
N ASP A 135 1.42 -6.58 0.12
CA ASP A 135 0.43 -7.50 0.68
C ASP A 135 -0.37 -8.20 -0.43
N HIS A 136 -0.69 -7.49 -1.52
CA HIS A 136 -1.35 -8.09 -2.68
C HIS A 136 -0.45 -9.11 -3.37
N LEU A 137 0.83 -8.78 -3.60
CA LEU A 137 1.82 -9.72 -4.16
C LEU A 137 2.00 -10.96 -3.27
N ALA A 138 1.96 -10.79 -1.94
CA ALA A 138 2.02 -11.90 -0.99
C ALA A 138 0.81 -12.83 -1.08
N LYS A 139 -0.40 -12.27 -1.28
CA LYS A 139 -1.66 -13.02 -1.42
C LYS A 139 -1.85 -13.64 -2.81
N ALA A 140 -1.36 -12.98 -3.86
CA ALA A 140 -1.45 -13.43 -5.24
C ALA A 140 -0.39 -14.48 -5.60
N ALA A 141 0.66 -14.62 -4.80
CA ALA A 141 1.63 -15.69 -4.98
C ALA A 141 0.92 -17.05 -4.84
N PRO A 142 1.12 -18.00 -5.77
CA PRO A 142 0.58 -19.34 -5.62
C PRO A 142 1.05 -19.88 -4.28
N THR A 143 0.10 -20.23 -3.41
CA THR A 143 0.37 -21.00 -2.21
C THR A 143 0.93 -22.34 -2.67
N SER A 144 2.25 -22.45 -2.61
CA SER A 144 3.03 -23.68 -2.82
C SER A 144 2.53 -24.81 -1.93
#